data_AF-A0A948UST4-F1
#
_entry.id   AF-A0A948UST4-F1
#
_cell.length_a   1.000
_cell.length_b   1.000
_cell.length_c   1.000
_cell.angle_alpha   90.00
_cell.angle_beta   90.00
_cell.angle_gamma   90.00
#
_symmetry.space_group_name_H-M   'P 1'
#
loop_
_entity.id
_entity.type
_entity.pdbx_description
1 polymer ?
#
loop_
_entity_poly.entity_id
_entity_poly.type
_entity_poly.pdbx_seq_one_letter_code
_entity_poly.pdbx_strand_id
1 'polypeptide(L)'
;MKLQKKLLGSIALSALLLVGFTGCGEDSTNAAPAMAVETISPYTRVAVLSQANATDADIQAVADKIAHYVTLTDEVTAHNFPAQWVIAGANKGAGGETYTTEDLLPIPSAGTAAGGKSRIVEFCNGTYATMATNTGRFHGSALPCEVSVHSDGTNIYIDMLNADAIFSLFFTDISDPTGALKDVASAVNLEIRELVLAALDDTTVSLIDTSNAYGNVLSAATITTAIPYTESTLAMGPKFTQTQIDNEIALKNPYIVFEYSNGNTFVTGVDDKAFGEAIIAAMGTNGIDIYTNVPGVSAGSGWKSARPDTLAIPGVRVIEACSGKYATLATKLGNEYLTALPCEITVFVDETDNTKLSVSILSPNFMFGTMFQGAVEAAYEAGDINSTQVIEYSTLADVVFADLRLIVDQAVKNYDPSLTLNPLP
;
A
#
# COMPACT_ATOMS: atom_id res chain seq x y z
N MET A 1 59.90 0.89 8.58
CA MET A 1 59.84 1.83 7.43
C MET A 1 58.48 2.50 7.48
N LYS A 2 58.45 3.82 7.63
CA LYS A 2 57.22 4.64 7.70
C LYS A 2 56.54 4.66 6.33
N LEU A 3 55.21 4.63 6.30
CA LEU A 3 54.46 5.55 5.46
C LEU A 3 53.14 5.93 6.15
N GLN A 4 52.84 7.21 6.06
CA GLN A 4 51.82 7.96 6.76
C GLN A 4 50.94 8.62 5.69
N LYS A 5 49.72 9.04 6.06
CA LYS A 5 48.78 9.96 5.37
C LYS A 5 47.84 9.27 4.34
N LYS A 6 46.54 9.61 4.27
CA LYS A 6 45.89 10.92 4.48
C LYS A 6 44.37 10.75 4.76
N LEU A 7 43.87 11.67 5.58
CA LEU A 7 42.47 11.94 5.90
C LEU A 7 41.84 12.88 4.85
N LEU A 8 40.51 12.85 4.75
CA LEU A 8 39.55 13.91 4.36
C LEU A 8 39.21 14.19 2.89
N GLY A 9 37.88 14.25 2.67
CA GLY A 9 37.17 15.14 1.73
C GLY A 9 35.94 14.44 1.12
N SER A 10 34.72 14.97 1.10
CA SER A 10 34.11 16.20 1.61
C SER A 10 32.59 16.01 1.54
N ILE A 11 31.88 16.35 2.62
CA ILE A 11 30.42 16.55 2.61
C ILE A 11 30.20 17.95 2.04
N ALA A 12 29.61 18.04 0.85
CA ALA A 12 29.22 19.31 0.25
C ALA A 12 27.81 19.67 0.72
N LEU A 13 27.79 20.46 1.79
CA LEU A 13 26.69 21.25 2.30
C LEU A 13 26.32 22.31 1.24
N SER A 14 25.20 22.14 0.54
CA SER A 14 24.67 23.17 -0.36
C SER A 14 23.92 24.22 0.45
N ALA A 15 24.63 25.29 0.79
CA ALA A 15 24.10 26.48 1.42
C ALA A 15 23.37 27.36 0.40
N LEU A 16 22.06 27.54 0.63
CA LEU A 16 21.34 28.80 0.66
C LEU A 16 22.04 30.00 -0.04
N LEU A 17 21.59 30.30 -1.26
CA LEU A 17 21.90 31.56 -1.97
C LEU A 17 20.60 32.35 -2.14
N LEU A 18 20.23 33.05 -1.06
CA LEU A 18 19.30 34.17 -1.06
C LEU A 18 20.00 35.37 -1.73
N VAL A 19 19.69 35.63 -3.00
CA VAL A 19 20.00 36.91 -3.64
C VAL A 19 18.68 37.66 -3.81
N GLY A 20 18.49 38.66 -2.95
CA GLY A 20 17.42 39.64 -3.08
C GLY A 20 17.73 40.61 -4.22
N PHE A 21 16.82 40.67 -5.18
CA PHE A 21 16.71 41.81 -6.10
C PHE A 21 15.51 42.65 -5.68
N THR A 22 15.79 43.80 -5.06
CA THR A 22 14.82 44.90 -4.97
C THR A 22 14.85 45.67 -6.28
N GLY A 23 13.85 45.45 -7.13
CA GLY A 23 13.60 46.21 -8.34
C GLY A 23 12.21 46.82 -8.33
N CYS A 24 12.12 48.13 -8.09
CA CYS A 24 10.92 48.92 -8.32
C CYS A 24 10.69 49.05 -9.83
N GLY A 25 9.56 48.58 -10.32
CA GLY A 25 9.08 48.80 -11.68
C GLY A 25 7.57 48.66 -11.70
N GLU A 26 6.87 49.80 -11.73
CA GLU A 26 5.44 49.86 -12.02
C GLU A 26 5.25 49.51 -13.50
N ASP A 27 4.86 48.27 -13.79
CA ASP A 27 4.26 47.92 -15.08
C ASP A 27 2.99 47.11 -14.84
N SER A 28 1.87 47.81 -14.93
CA SER A 28 0.53 47.26 -14.98
C SER A 28 0.36 46.45 -16.28
N THR A 29 0.75 45.18 -16.25
CA THR A 29 0.29 44.20 -17.23
C THR A 29 -0.71 43.29 -16.54
N ASN A 30 -1.96 43.35 -17.01
CA ASN A 30 -2.99 42.37 -16.74
C ASN A 30 -2.53 41.03 -17.31
N ALA A 31 -1.63 40.34 -16.60
CA ALA A 31 -1.36 38.94 -16.85
C ALA A 31 -2.67 38.20 -16.56
N ALA A 32 -3.24 37.56 -17.59
CA ALA A 32 -4.34 36.63 -17.40
C ALA A 32 -3.95 35.66 -16.28
N PRO A 33 -4.83 35.36 -15.32
CA PRO A 33 -4.50 34.44 -14.23
C PRO A 33 -4.00 33.15 -14.86
N ALA A 34 -2.77 32.77 -14.52
CA ALA A 34 -2.19 31.52 -14.99
C ALA A 34 -3.16 30.40 -14.62
N MET A 35 -3.64 29.66 -15.62
CA MET A 35 -4.53 28.53 -15.36
C MET A 35 -3.80 27.59 -14.40
N ALA A 36 -4.44 27.23 -13.29
CA ALA A 36 -3.88 26.27 -12.37
C ALA A 36 -3.59 24.98 -13.15
N VAL A 37 -2.34 24.51 -13.09
CA VAL A 37 -1.97 23.24 -13.72
C VAL A 37 -2.68 22.14 -12.93
N GLU A 38 -3.44 21.31 -13.62
CA GLU A 38 -4.13 20.19 -13.01
C GLU A 38 -3.10 19.19 -12.47
N THR A 39 -3.26 18.81 -11.20
CA THR A 39 -2.40 17.86 -10.51
C THR A 39 -3.22 16.75 -9.91
N ILE A 40 -2.67 15.53 -9.92
CA ILE A 40 -3.23 14.37 -9.25
C ILE A 40 -2.39 13.99 -8.03
N SER A 41 -3.03 13.38 -7.03
CA SER A 41 -2.40 13.00 -5.77
C SER A 41 -2.76 11.56 -5.42
N PRO A 42 -1.81 10.74 -4.92
CA PRO A 42 -2.02 9.32 -4.68
C PRO A 42 -3.00 9.01 -3.55
N TYR A 43 -3.27 9.97 -2.66
CA TYR A 43 -4.14 9.77 -1.52
C TYR A 43 -5.30 10.77 -1.54
N THR A 44 -6.47 10.32 -1.10
CA THR A 44 -7.65 11.18 -0.94
C THR A 44 -8.32 10.90 0.39
N ARG A 45 -8.62 11.94 1.15
CA ARG A 45 -9.46 11.82 2.34
C ARG A 45 -10.90 11.68 1.92
N VAL A 46 -11.57 10.63 2.37
CA VAL A 46 -12.99 10.36 2.08
C VAL A 46 -13.89 11.00 3.12
N ALA A 47 -13.55 10.85 4.41
CA ALA A 47 -14.40 11.33 5.50
C ALA A 47 -13.60 11.70 6.75
N VAL A 48 -14.17 12.61 7.54
CA VAL A 48 -13.70 13.01 8.88
C VAL A 48 -14.81 12.79 9.89
N LEU A 49 -14.52 12.03 10.94
CA LEU A 49 -15.43 11.76 12.04
C LEU A 49 -14.92 12.51 13.28
N SER A 50 -15.72 13.44 13.79
CA SER A 50 -15.36 14.23 14.98
C SER A 50 -15.50 13.40 16.25
N GLN A 51 -14.42 12.73 16.65
CA GLN A 51 -14.37 11.87 17.83
C GLN A 51 -13.04 12.03 18.57
N ALA A 52 -13.03 12.94 19.56
CA ALA A 52 -11.85 13.18 20.38
C ALA A 52 -11.52 11.97 21.25
N ASN A 53 -10.23 11.65 21.35
CA ASN A 53 -9.68 10.50 22.07
C ASN A 53 -10.21 9.14 21.58
N ALA A 54 -10.45 9.00 20.26
CA ALA A 54 -10.79 7.72 19.65
C ALA A 54 -9.76 6.64 20.02
N THR A 55 -10.26 5.49 20.45
CA THR A 55 -9.47 4.32 20.84
C THR A 55 -9.22 3.39 19.66
N ASP A 56 -8.29 2.45 19.79
CA ASP A 56 -8.09 1.36 18.83
C ASP A 56 -9.40 0.60 18.52
N ALA A 57 -10.30 0.48 19.51
CA ALA A 57 -11.59 -0.18 19.34
C ALA A 57 -12.57 0.65 18.50
N ASP A 58 -12.51 1.98 18.60
CA ASP A 58 -13.32 2.88 17.77
C ASP A 58 -12.86 2.82 16.31
N ILE A 59 -11.54 2.87 16.07
CA ILE A 59 -10.95 2.74 14.74
C ILE A 59 -11.31 1.38 14.12
N GLN A 60 -11.17 0.31 14.91
CA GLN A 60 -11.58 -1.04 14.52
C GLN A 60 -13.06 -1.09 14.14
N ALA A 61 -13.94 -0.53 14.97
CA ALA A 61 -15.39 -0.61 14.74
C ALA A 61 -15.83 0.16 13.47
N VAL A 62 -15.17 1.27 13.14
CA VAL A 62 -15.41 1.99 11.87
C VAL A 62 -14.94 1.15 10.68
N ALA A 63 -13.73 0.56 10.75
CA ALA A 63 -13.22 -0.30 9.69
C ALA A 63 -14.09 -1.57 9.51
N ASP A 64 -14.54 -2.18 10.61
CA ASP A 64 -15.47 -3.30 10.59
C ASP A 64 -16.80 -2.91 9.94
N LYS A 65 -17.35 -1.74 10.26
CA LYS A 65 -18.61 -1.29 9.65
C LYS A 65 -18.48 -1.18 8.12
N ILE A 66 -17.37 -0.65 7.63
CA ILE A 66 -17.06 -0.57 6.19
C ILE A 66 -16.95 -1.97 5.58
N ALA A 67 -16.13 -2.84 6.17
CA ALA A 67 -15.92 -4.19 5.67
C ALA A 67 -17.20 -5.04 5.66
N HIS A 68 -18.00 -4.92 6.71
CA HIS A 68 -19.26 -5.62 6.88
C HIS A 68 -20.31 -5.16 5.87
N TYR A 69 -20.37 -3.84 5.59
CA TYR A 69 -21.27 -3.30 4.58
C TYR A 69 -21.02 -3.92 3.22
N VAL A 70 -19.76 -3.94 2.76
CA VAL A 70 -19.37 -4.59 1.49
C VAL A 70 -19.68 -6.09 1.51
N THR A 71 -19.34 -6.77 2.60
CA THR A 71 -19.56 -8.22 2.71
C THR A 71 -21.05 -8.63 2.60
N LEU A 72 -21.97 -7.79 3.09
CA LEU A 72 -23.40 -8.11 3.15
C LEU A 72 -24.26 -7.43 2.08
N THR A 73 -23.69 -6.49 1.33
CA THR A 73 -24.44 -5.73 0.33
C THR A 73 -24.21 -6.34 -1.04
N ASP A 74 -25.28 -6.57 -1.80
CA ASP A 74 -25.15 -6.86 -3.22
C ASP A 74 -25.05 -5.53 -3.98
N GLU A 75 -23.84 -5.05 -4.24
CA GLU A 75 -23.61 -3.71 -4.79
C GLU A 75 -24.14 -3.55 -6.22
N VAL A 76 -24.24 -4.66 -6.96
CA VAL A 76 -24.87 -4.65 -8.29
C VAL A 76 -26.33 -4.23 -8.19
N THR A 77 -27.02 -4.67 -7.15
CA THR A 77 -28.42 -4.31 -6.92
C THR A 77 -28.56 -2.99 -6.15
N ALA A 78 -27.74 -2.78 -5.11
CA ALA A 78 -27.86 -1.63 -4.21
C ALA A 78 -27.31 -0.33 -4.83
N HIS A 79 -26.22 -0.42 -5.58
CA HIS A 79 -25.49 0.72 -6.13
C HIS A 79 -25.45 0.75 -7.67
N ASN A 80 -25.98 -0.28 -8.34
CA ASN A 80 -25.92 -0.41 -9.80
C ASN A 80 -24.46 -0.44 -10.33
N PHE A 81 -23.56 -1.03 -9.54
CA PHE A 81 -22.18 -1.27 -9.97
C PHE A 81 -22.11 -2.40 -11.00
N PRO A 82 -21.11 -2.41 -11.89
CA PRO A 82 -21.00 -3.43 -12.93
C PRO A 82 -20.56 -4.80 -12.40
N ALA A 83 -20.00 -4.86 -11.20
CA ALA A 83 -19.61 -6.08 -10.51
C ALA A 83 -19.56 -5.88 -8.99
N GLN A 84 -19.61 -6.99 -8.26
CA GLN A 84 -19.52 -6.99 -6.79
C GLN A 84 -18.10 -6.65 -6.31
N TRP A 85 -18.05 -5.96 -5.18
CA TRP A 85 -16.84 -5.74 -4.42
C TRP A 85 -16.71 -6.80 -3.33
N VAL A 86 -15.48 -7.12 -2.97
CA VAL A 86 -15.17 -8.04 -1.89
C VAL A 86 -14.10 -7.46 -1.00
N ILE A 87 -14.10 -7.86 0.26
CA ILE A 87 -12.98 -7.59 1.16
C ILE A 87 -11.86 -8.55 0.82
N ALA A 88 -10.69 -8.02 0.46
CA ALA A 88 -9.56 -8.85 0.09
C ALA A 88 -9.16 -9.73 1.29
N GLY A 89 -8.96 -11.02 1.04
CA GLY A 89 -8.67 -12.03 2.06
C GLY A 89 -9.90 -12.63 2.74
N ALA A 90 -11.10 -12.08 2.51
CA ALA A 90 -12.32 -12.67 3.02
C ALA A 90 -12.55 -14.10 2.48
N ASN A 91 -13.05 -14.97 3.35
CA ASN A 91 -13.34 -16.35 3.03
C ASN A 91 -14.64 -16.45 2.24
N LYS A 92 -14.56 -17.02 1.02
CA LYS A 92 -15.75 -17.36 0.23
C LYS A 92 -16.23 -18.76 0.60
N GLY A 93 -17.22 -18.82 1.48
CA GLY A 93 -17.86 -20.07 1.91
C GLY A 93 -19.20 -20.34 1.22
N ALA A 94 -19.77 -21.52 1.46
CA ALA A 94 -21.11 -21.87 0.97
C ALA A 94 -22.24 -20.98 1.53
N GLY A 95 -21.96 -20.19 2.57
CA GLY A 95 -22.88 -19.24 3.19
C GLY A 95 -22.71 -17.79 2.71
N GLY A 96 -21.87 -17.54 1.70
CA GLY A 96 -21.48 -16.20 1.27
C GLY A 96 -20.06 -15.83 1.69
N GLU A 97 -19.70 -14.58 1.46
CA GLU A 97 -18.43 -14.02 1.91
C GLU A 97 -18.45 -13.79 3.42
N THR A 98 -17.35 -14.11 4.08
CA THR A 98 -17.15 -13.80 5.50
C THR A 98 -15.74 -13.27 5.70
N TYR A 99 -15.60 -12.16 6.41
CA TYR A 99 -14.31 -11.62 6.82
C TYR A 99 -14.14 -11.76 8.34
N THR A 100 -12.91 -11.64 8.80
CA THR A 100 -12.52 -11.63 10.21
C THR A 100 -11.76 -10.33 10.51
N THR A 101 -11.63 -9.96 11.78
CA THR A 101 -10.81 -8.80 12.18
C THR A 101 -9.36 -8.88 11.68
N GLU A 102 -8.82 -10.09 11.46
CA GLU A 102 -7.48 -10.30 10.93
C GLU A 102 -7.35 -9.90 9.46
N ASP A 103 -8.49 -9.78 8.74
CA ASP A 103 -8.53 -9.30 7.37
C ASP A 103 -8.46 -7.77 7.26
N LEU A 104 -8.53 -7.06 8.39
CA LEU A 104 -8.39 -5.61 8.47
C LEU A 104 -7.00 -5.29 9.02
N LEU A 105 -6.07 -4.91 8.14
CA LEU A 105 -4.65 -4.94 8.46
C LEU A 105 -4.30 -3.89 9.52
N PRO A 106 -3.75 -4.28 10.68
CA PRO A 106 -3.30 -3.31 11.68
C PRO A 106 -1.92 -2.77 11.32
N ILE A 107 -1.86 -1.49 10.94
CA ILE A 107 -0.59 -0.78 10.70
C ILE A 107 -0.36 0.22 11.85
N PRO A 108 0.88 0.33 12.38
CA PRO A 108 1.19 1.37 13.37
C PRO A 108 1.01 2.77 12.75
N SER A 109 0.20 3.64 13.34
CA SER A 109 -0.01 5.02 12.90
C SER A 109 0.69 6.04 13.82
N ALA A 110 0.98 7.24 13.33
CA ALA A 110 1.46 8.34 14.14
C ALA A 110 0.30 8.99 14.93
N GLY A 111 0.47 9.21 16.25
CA GLY A 111 -0.58 9.81 17.11
C GLY A 111 -0.38 9.54 18.60
N THR A 112 -0.95 10.38 19.48
CA THR A 112 -0.66 10.41 20.92
C THR A 112 -1.23 9.23 21.71
N ALA A 113 -0.35 8.67 22.56
CA ALA A 113 -0.51 7.55 23.50
C ALA A 113 -0.30 6.14 22.90
N ALA A 114 0.89 5.59 23.17
CA ALA A 114 1.19 4.15 23.11
C ALA A 114 0.74 3.40 21.83
N GLY A 115 1.20 3.84 20.66
CA GLY A 115 1.08 3.05 19.44
C GLY A 115 -0.33 3.01 18.86
N GLY A 116 -0.87 4.19 18.52
CA GLY A 116 -2.10 4.29 17.75
C GLY A 116 -2.07 3.33 16.57
N LYS A 117 -3.14 2.56 16.40
CA LYS A 117 -3.26 1.60 15.31
C LYS A 117 -4.24 2.13 14.29
N SER A 118 -3.90 2.03 13.01
CA SER A 118 -4.88 2.14 11.94
C SER A 118 -5.48 0.77 11.62
N ARG A 119 -6.47 0.77 10.74
CA ARG A 119 -6.91 -0.40 10.00
C ARG A 119 -6.89 -0.11 8.52
N ILE A 120 -6.31 -0.99 7.73
CA ILE A 120 -6.46 -0.99 6.28
C ILE A 120 -7.59 -1.96 5.94
N VAL A 121 -8.58 -1.44 5.23
CA VAL A 121 -9.65 -2.21 4.60
C VAL A 121 -9.27 -2.31 3.13
N GLU A 122 -9.14 -3.54 2.65
CA GLU A 122 -8.71 -3.83 1.30
C GLU A 122 -9.90 -4.28 0.45
N PHE A 123 -10.08 -3.63 -0.69
CA PHE A 123 -11.20 -3.81 -1.60
C PHE A 123 -10.70 -4.44 -2.89
N CYS A 124 -11.38 -5.50 -3.32
CA CYS A 124 -11.10 -6.12 -4.61
C CYS A 124 -12.39 -6.27 -5.41
N ASN A 125 -12.36 -5.83 -6.66
CA ASN A 125 -13.38 -6.14 -7.64
C ASN A 125 -12.75 -7.09 -8.67
N GLY A 126 -13.25 -8.33 -8.75
CA GLY A 126 -12.64 -9.36 -9.59
C GLY A 126 -12.57 -8.99 -11.07
N THR A 127 -13.52 -8.18 -11.56
CA THR A 127 -13.54 -7.69 -12.94
C THR A 127 -12.41 -6.69 -13.17
N TYR A 128 -12.30 -5.66 -12.33
CA TYR A 128 -11.24 -4.65 -12.45
C TYR A 128 -9.85 -5.22 -12.18
N ALA A 129 -9.73 -6.10 -11.18
CA ALA A 129 -8.48 -6.79 -10.90
C ALA A 129 -8.04 -7.67 -12.07
N THR A 130 -8.97 -8.37 -12.74
CA THR A 130 -8.66 -9.13 -13.97
C THR A 130 -8.20 -8.21 -15.11
N MET A 131 -8.83 -7.06 -15.29
CA MET A 131 -8.41 -6.08 -16.30
C MET A 131 -6.97 -5.61 -16.04
N ALA A 132 -6.65 -5.28 -14.79
CA ALA A 132 -5.31 -4.86 -14.38
C ALA A 132 -4.26 -5.98 -14.49
N THR A 133 -4.56 -7.21 -14.08
CA THR A 133 -3.55 -8.29 -14.16
C THR A 133 -3.39 -8.86 -15.57
N ASN A 134 -4.34 -8.63 -16.49
CA ASN A 134 -4.22 -9.01 -17.89
C ASN A 134 -3.33 -8.05 -18.71
N THR A 135 -2.98 -6.89 -18.18
CA THR A 135 -1.97 -6.02 -18.80
C THR A 135 -0.55 -6.40 -18.37
N GLY A 136 -0.45 -7.24 -17.32
CA GLY A 136 0.79 -7.80 -16.80
C GLY A 136 0.55 -8.38 -15.41
N ARG A 137 0.93 -9.64 -15.17
CA ARG A 137 0.71 -10.30 -13.85
C ARG A 137 1.50 -9.63 -12.72
N PHE A 138 2.64 -9.01 -13.04
CA PHE A 138 3.42 -8.25 -12.06
C PHE A 138 2.69 -7.01 -11.51
N HIS A 139 1.66 -6.48 -12.20
CA HIS A 139 0.77 -5.43 -11.69
C HIS A 139 -0.05 -5.87 -10.47
N GLY A 140 -0.08 -7.17 -10.16
CA GLY A 140 -0.71 -7.69 -8.96
C GLY A 140 -0.20 -7.05 -7.68
N SER A 141 1.04 -6.52 -7.65
CA SER A 141 1.62 -5.85 -6.48
C SER A 141 1.31 -4.36 -6.42
N ALA A 142 0.27 -3.90 -7.12
CA ALA A 142 -0.38 -2.62 -6.90
C ALA A 142 -1.87 -2.82 -6.58
N LEU A 143 -2.24 -4.03 -6.14
CA LEU A 143 -3.59 -4.48 -5.82
C LEU A 143 -3.51 -5.24 -4.49
N PRO A 144 -4.53 -5.16 -3.61
CA PRO A 144 -5.87 -4.60 -3.81
C PRO A 144 -5.96 -3.07 -3.64
N CYS A 145 -7.17 -2.50 -3.75
CA CYS A 145 -7.39 -1.10 -3.43
C CYS A 145 -7.49 -0.91 -1.91
N GLU A 146 -6.75 0.04 -1.35
CA GLU A 146 -6.64 0.19 0.09
C GLU A 146 -7.35 1.45 0.61
N VAL A 147 -8.07 1.29 1.73
CA VAL A 147 -8.66 2.37 2.53
C VAL A 147 -8.16 2.26 3.96
N SER A 148 -7.54 3.30 4.49
CA SER A 148 -7.15 3.37 5.89
C SER A 148 -8.23 4.05 6.74
N VAL A 149 -8.42 3.52 7.95
CA VAL A 149 -9.12 4.16 9.06
C VAL A 149 -8.10 4.41 10.16
N HIS A 150 -7.94 5.66 10.59
CA HIS A 150 -6.95 6.01 11.61
C HIS A 150 -7.36 7.24 12.42
N SER A 151 -6.63 7.56 13.49
CA SER A 151 -6.91 8.70 14.37
C SER A 151 -5.65 9.53 14.62
N ASP A 152 -5.83 10.85 14.71
CA ASP A 152 -4.80 11.78 15.21
C ASP A 152 -4.97 12.10 16.71
N GLY A 153 -5.93 11.44 17.39
CA GLY A 153 -6.33 11.70 18.77
C GLY A 153 -7.47 12.72 18.90
N THR A 154 -7.82 13.44 17.85
CA THR A 154 -8.93 14.41 17.81
C THR A 154 -10.07 13.96 16.89
N ASN A 155 -9.75 13.43 15.72
CA ASN A 155 -10.71 12.90 14.76
C ASN A 155 -10.30 11.49 14.31
N ILE A 156 -11.28 10.74 13.81
CA ILE A 156 -11.02 9.57 12.97
C ILE A 156 -11.07 10.03 11.51
N TYR A 157 -10.08 9.62 10.73
CA TYR A 157 -9.99 9.88 9.30
C TYR A 157 -10.16 8.57 8.54
N ILE A 158 -10.81 8.68 7.38
CA ILE A 158 -10.89 7.61 6.40
C ILE A 158 -10.24 8.13 5.13
N ASP A 159 -9.09 7.57 4.80
CA ASP A 159 -8.24 7.99 3.69
C ASP A 159 -8.05 6.81 2.74
N MET A 160 -8.13 7.02 1.42
CA MET A 160 -8.03 5.96 0.41
C MET A 160 -6.91 6.22 -0.59
N LEU A 161 -6.40 5.15 -1.19
CA LEU A 161 -5.66 5.24 -2.44
C LEU A 161 -6.55 5.81 -3.53
N ASN A 162 -6.09 6.88 -4.18
CA ASN A 162 -6.76 7.47 -5.33
C ASN A 162 -6.45 6.64 -6.57
N ALA A 163 -7.41 5.82 -7.02
CA ALA A 163 -7.18 4.91 -8.14
C ALA A 163 -6.79 5.62 -9.44
N ASP A 164 -7.32 6.82 -9.71
CA ASP A 164 -6.90 7.64 -10.85
C ASP A 164 -5.39 7.92 -10.83
N ALA A 165 -4.85 8.17 -9.64
CA ALA A 165 -3.43 8.40 -9.43
C ALA A 165 -2.63 7.10 -9.53
N ILE A 166 -3.09 6.04 -8.88
CA ILE A 166 -2.40 4.75 -8.86
C ILE A 166 -2.27 4.18 -10.27
N PHE A 167 -3.34 4.19 -11.07
CA PHE A 167 -3.24 3.76 -12.46
C PHE A 167 -2.28 4.65 -13.25
N SER A 168 -2.32 5.97 -13.06
CA SER A 168 -1.40 6.87 -13.77
C SER A 168 0.07 6.71 -13.36
N LEU A 169 0.36 6.25 -12.14
CA LEU A 169 1.72 6.14 -11.60
C LEU A 169 2.31 4.74 -11.78
N PHE A 170 1.50 3.69 -11.61
CA PHE A 170 1.97 2.30 -11.55
C PHE A 170 1.81 1.55 -12.88
N PHE A 171 0.93 2.01 -13.77
CA PHE A 171 0.59 1.35 -15.03
C PHE A 171 1.10 2.14 -16.25
N THR A 172 2.25 2.81 -16.07
CA THR A 172 2.86 3.71 -17.07
C THR A 172 3.47 2.96 -18.26
N ASP A 173 3.69 1.66 -18.13
CA ASP A 173 4.21 0.76 -19.16
C ASP A 173 3.13 0.30 -20.15
N ILE A 174 1.85 0.61 -19.88
CA ILE A 174 0.74 0.20 -20.74
C ILE A 174 0.33 1.32 -21.67
N SER A 175 0.21 0.98 -22.95
CA SER A 175 -0.48 1.83 -23.90
C SER A 175 -1.99 1.66 -23.73
N ASP A 176 -2.68 2.72 -23.28
CA ASP A 176 -4.15 2.78 -23.22
C ASP A 176 -4.71 3.80 -24.23
N PRO A 177 -4.64 3.52 -25.54
CA PRO A 177 -5.15 4.44 -26.57
C PRO A 177 -6.68 4.59 -26.51
N THR A 178 -7.37 3.64 -25.87
CA THR A 178 -8.82 3.66 -25.70
C THR A 178 -9.29 4.46 -24.49
N GLY A 179 -8.41 4.72 -23.52
CA GLY A 179 -8.78 5.30 -22.22
C GLY A 179 -9.50 4.33 -21.28
N ALA A 180 -9.49 3.03 -21.58
CA ALA A 180 -10.25 2.03 -20.84
C ALA A 180 -9.71 1.83 -19.41
N LEU A 181 -8.39 1.86 -19.22
CA LEU A 181 -7.79 1.78 -17.88
C LEU A 181 -8.04 3.05 -17.09
N LYS A 182 -8.05 4.20 -17.75
CA LYS A 182 -8.45 5.47 -17.12
C LYS A 182 -9.91 5.42 -16.64
N ASP A 183 -10.82 4.94 -17.48
CA ASP A 183 -12.23 4.81 -17.10
C ASP A 183 -12.42 3.81 -15.95
N VAL A 184 -11.67 2.70 -15.94
CA VAL A 184 -11.63 1.76 -14.82
C VAL A 184 -11.12 2.43 -13.55
N ALA A 185 -10.03 3.19 -13.63
CA ALA A 185 -9.47 3.89 -12.48
C ALA A 185 -10.46 4.87 -11.86
N SER A 186 -11.15 5.66 -12.69
CA SER A 186 -12.18 6.59 -12.23
C SER A 186 -13.39 5.87 -11.63
N ALA A 187 -13.82 4.74 -12.23
CA ALA A 187 -14.90 3.92 -11.68
C ALA A 187 -14.53 3.35 -10.31
N VAL A 188 -13.34 2.75 -10.17
CA VAL A 188 -12.82 2.24 -8.90
C VAL A 188 -12.80 3.33 -7.82
N ASN A 189 -12.31 4.53 -8.16
CA ASN A 189 -12.22 5.65 -7.23
C ASN A 189 -13.60 6.08 -6.71
N LEU A 190 -14.59 6.17 -7.61
CA LEU A 190 -15.96 6.54 -7.27
C LEU A 190 -16.69 5.45 -6.49
N GLU A 191 -16.60 4.20 -6.93
CA GLU A 191 -17.30 3.06 -6.32
C GLU A 191 -16.82 2.81 -4.88
N ILE A 192 -15.50 2.79 -4.63
CA ILE A 192 -14.96 2.60 -3.27
C ILE A 192 -15.38 3.75 -2.35
N ARG A 193 -15.32 4.99 -2.85
CA ARG A 193 -15.78 6.15 -2.10
C ARG A 193 -17.25 6.01 -1.73
N GLU A 194 -18.10 5.65 -2.68
CA GLU A 194 -19.53 5.44 -2.45
C GLU A 194 -19.78 4.34 -1.41
N LEU A 195 -19.05 3.22 -1.48
CA LEU A 195 -19.16 2.13 -0.48
C LEU A 195 -18.78 2.59 0.92
N VAL A 196 -17.70 3.36 1.07
CA VAL A 196 -17.28 3.90 2.37
C VAL A 196 -18.37 4.82 2.94
N LEU A 197 -18.88 5.77 2.15
CA LEU A 197 -19.89 6.72 2.62
C LEU A 197 -21.23 6.01 2.94
N ALA A 198 -21.66 5.09 2.07
CA ALA A 198 -22.86 4.30 2.27
C ALA A 198 -22.77 3.42 3.53
N ALA A 199 -21.60 2.82 3.80
CA ALA A 199 -21.36 2.08 5.02
C ALA A 199 -21.51 2.96 6.27
N LEU A 200 -21.02 4.21 6.25
CA LEU A 200 -21.16 5.13 7.38
C LEU A 200 -22.62 5.55 7.62
N ASP A 201 -23.39 5.75 6.55
CA ASP A 201 -24.81 6.12 6.61
C ASP A 201 -25.74 4.94 6.91
N ASP A 202 -25.26 3.71 6.74
CA ASP A 202 -26.08 2.52 6.91
C ASP A 202 -26.52 2.32 8.37
N THR A 203 -27.81 1.99 8.52
CA THR A 203 -28.49 1.72 9.79
C THR A 203 -29.03 0.29 9.87
N THR A 204 -28.76 -0.53 8.86
CA THR A 204 -29.38 -1.85 8.67
C THR A 204 -28.44 -2.99 8.99
N VAL A 205 -27.14 -2.78 8.81
CA VAL A 205 -26.06 -3.70 9.12
C VAL A 205 -25.80 -3.67 10.62
N SER A 206 -26.09 -4.80 11.26
CA SER A 206 -25.68 -5.06 12.64
C SER A 206 -24.39 -5.86 12.60
N LEU A 207 -23.31 -5.35 13.22
CA LEU A 207 -22.08 -6.13 13.39
C LEU A 207 -22.41 -7.40 14.19
N ILE A 208 -22.43 -8.54 13.50
CA ILE A 208 -22.51 -9.87 14.11
C ILE A 208 -21.10 -10.22 14.60
N ASP A 209 -20.99 -10.76 15.81
CA ASP A 209 -19.75 -11.23 16.44
C ASP A 209 -18.79 -11.85 15.40
N THR A 210 -17.71 -11.13 15.08
CA THR A 210 -16.61 -11.71 14.32
C THR A 210 -15.84 -12.61 15.27
N SER A 211 -15.98 -13.92 15.10
CA SER A 211 -15.04 -14.86 15.71
C SER A 211 -13.69 -14.70 15.03
N ASN A 212 -12.60 -14.57 15.78
CA ASN A 212 -11.27 -14.72 15.19
C ASN A 212 -11.06 -16.18 14.71
N ALA A 213 -9.96 -16.43 13.98
CA ALA A 213 -9.60 -17.76 13.48
C ALA A 213 -9.42 -18.84 14.59
N TYR A 214 -9.47 -18.43 15.87
CA TYR A 214 -9.33 -19.28 17.05
C TYR A 214 -10.65 -19.50 17.81
N GLY A 215 -11.79 -19.04 17.28
CA GLY A 215 -13.10 -19.20 17.91
C GLY A 215 -13.37 -18.27 19.08
N ASN A 216 -12.52 -17.27 19.30
CA ASN A 216 -12.81 -16.21 20.26
C ASN A 216 -13.71 -15.18 19.61
N VAL A 217 -14.84 -14.91 20.25
CA VAL A 217 -15.69 -13.77 19.94
C VAL A 217 -14.92 -12.50 20.31
N LEU A 218 -14.50 -11.73 19.31
CA LEU A 218 -14.08 -10.35 19.53
C LEU A 218 -15.35 -9.51 19.55
N SER A 219 -15.76 -9.06 20.74
CA SER A 219 -16.90 -8.17 20.87
C SER A 219 -16.53 -6.79 20.30
N ALA A 220 -16.61 -6.62 18.98
CA ALA A 220 -16.66 -5.30 18.38
C ALA A 220 -17.97 -4.64 18.83
N ALA A 221 -17.92 -3.37 19.24
CA ALA A 221 -19.11 -2.64 19.62
C ALA A 221 -20.09 -2.61 18.44
N THR A 222 -21.31 -3.12 18.60
CA THR A 222 -22.30 -3.16 17.51
C THR A 222 -22.70 -1.73 17.11
N ILE A 223 -22.26 -1.27 15.94
CA ILE A 223 -22.70 0.02 15.37
C ILE A 223 -23.92 -0.20 14.47
N THR A 224 -25.11 -0.10 15.05
CA THR A 224 -26.39 -0.18 14.29
C THR A 224 -26.92 1.18 13.84
N THR A 225 -26.25 2.27 14.21
CA THR A 225 -26.64 3.64 13.85
C THR A 225 -25.71 4.20 12.79
N ALA A 226 -26.20 5.13 11.98
CA ALA A 226 -25.37 5.95 11.11
C ALA A 226 -24.28 6.64 11.94
N ILE A 227 -23.06 6.68 11.43
CA ILE A 227 -21.93 7.36 12.05
C ILE A 227 -21.87 8.77 11.47
N PRO A 228 -22.02 9.85 12.27
CA PRO A 228 -21.90 11.20 11.74
C PRO A 228 -20.50 11.48 11.21
N TYR A 229 -20.41 11.97 9.97
CA TYR A 229 -19.15 12.33 9.34
C TYR A 229 -19.27 13.65 8.57
N THR A 230 -18.12 14.25 8.26
CA THR A 230 -17.98 15.28 7.23
C THR A 230 -17.30 14.65 6.03
N GLU A 231 -18.00 14.64 4.90
CA GLU A 231 -17.43 14.18 3.63
C GLU A 231 -16.26 15.10 3.22
N SER A 232 -15.21 14.52 2.65
CA SER A 232 -14.01 15.23 2.19
C SER A 232 -13.58 14.69 0.83
N THR A 233 -12.97 15.54 0.01
CA THR A 233 -12.29 15.17 -1.24
C THR A 233 -10.85 15.68 -1.24
N LEU A 234 -10.29 15.90 -0.04
CA LEU A 234 -8.96 16.47 0.12
C LEU A 234 -7.91 15.52 -0.48
N ALA A 235 -7.25 15.98 -1.54
CA ALA A 235 -6.05 15.36 -2.10
C ALA A 235 -4.87 15.53 -1.12
N MET A 236 -4.15 14.45 -0.82
CA MET A 236 -3.08 14.40 0.17
C MET A 236 -1.81 13.73 -0.36
N GLY A 237 -0.68 14.09 0.23
CA GLY A 237 0.64 13.63 -0.22
C GLY A 237 1.14 14.38 -1.46
N PRO A 238 2.04 13.76 -2.24
CA PRO A 238 2.66 14.42 -3.38
C PRO A 238 1.66 14.71 -4.50
N LYS A 239 1.97 15.72 -5.31
CA LYS A 239 1.13 16.18 -6.41
C LYS A 239 1.89 16.11 -7.71
N PHE A 240 1.26 15.52 -8.72
CA PHE A 240 1.88 15.26 -10.02
C PHE A 240 1.07 15.88 -11.14
N THR A 241 1.75 16.60 -12.01
CA THR A 241 1.22 16.98 -13.31
C THR A 241 1.36 15.82 -14.30
N GLN A 242 0.55 15.79 -15.36
CA GLN A 242 0.72 14.78 -16.43
C GLN A 242 2.14 14.80 -17.02
N THR A 243 2.72 15.99 -17.20
CA THR A 243 4.10 16.14 -17.68
C THR A 243 5.13 15.44 -16.79
N GLN A 244 4.97 15.51 -15.46
CA GLN A 244 5.86 14.81 -14.53
C GLN A 244 5.65 13.30 -14.60
N ILE A 245 4.40 12.86 -14.73
CA ILE A 245 4.09 11.43 -14.91
C ILE A 245 4.79 10.91 -16.16
N ASP A 246 4.58 11.55 -17.31
CA ASP A 246 5.09 11.11 -18.60
C ASP A 246 6.63 11.16 -18.71
N ASN A 247 7.26 12.17 -18.10
CA ASN A 247 8.69 12.45 -18.32
C ASN A 247 9.60 12.05 -17.15
N GLU A 248 9.06 11.82 -15.96
CA GLU A 248 9.87 11.50 -14.78
C GLU A 248 9.48 10.17 -14.15
N ILE A 249 8.17 9.92 -14.01
CA ILE A 249 7.67 8.74 -13.28
C ILE A 249 7.63 7.52 -14.19
N ALA A 250 7.17 7.66 -15.44
CA ALA A 250 7.13 6.58 -16.43
C ALA A 250 8.52 6.00 -16.77
N LEU A 251 9.60 6.72 -16.44
CA LEU A 251 10.98 6.24 -16.59
C LEU A 251 11.44 5.36 -15.42
N LYS A 252 10.66 5.27 -14.34
CA LYS A 252 10.95 4.46 -13.16
C LYS A 252 10.04 3.23 -13.20
N ASN A 253 10.62 2.05 -12.99
CA ASN A 253 9.82 0.84 -12.89
C ASN A 253 9.31 0.66 -11.45
N PRO A 254 7.99 0.63 -11.21
CA PRO A 254 7.42 0.34 -9.89
C PRO A 254 7.59 -1.14 -9.48
N TYR A 255 7.92 -2.03 -10.42
CA TYR A 255 8.00 -3.46 -10.20
C TYR A 255 9.42 -4.00 -10.35
N ILE A 256 9.85 -4.83 -9.40
CA ILE A 256 11.11 -5.56 -9.48
C ILE A 256 10.77 -7.04 -9.64
N VAL A 257 10.92 -7.54 -10.87
CA VAL A 257 10.54 -8.91 -11.22
C VAL A 257 11.74 -9.84 -11.21
N PHE A 258 11.57 -11.02 -10.64
CA PHE A 258 12.52 -12.13 -10.65
C PHE A 258 11.84 -13.37 -11.20
N GLU A 259 12.48 -14.05 -12.14
CA GLU A 259 11.96 -15.28 -12.75
C GLU A 259 12.82 -16.47 -12.32
N TYR A 260 12.17 -17.57 -11.95
CA TYR A 260 12.82 -18.79 -11.52
C TYR A 260 12.42 -19.96 -12.42
N SER A 261 13.37 -20.85 -12.70
CA SER A 261 13.12 -22.10 -13.43
C SER A 261 13.97 -23.26 -12.91
N ASN A 262 13.48 -24.47 -13.08
CA ASN A 262 14.16 -25.73 -12.77
C ASN A 262 14.03 -26.78 -13.90
N GLY A 263 13.53 -26.36 -15.07
CA GLY A 263 13.25 -27.25 -16.20
C GLY A 263 11.91 -27.99 -16.14
N ASN A 264 11.10 -27.77 -15.09
CA ASN A 264 9.73 -28.29 -14.99
C ASN A 264 8.70 -27.24 -15.45
N THR A 265 7.48 -27.69 -15.67
CA THR A 265 6.31 -26.83 -15.86
C THR A 265 5.62 -26.59 -14.52
N PHE A 266 5.27 -25.34 -14.25
CA PHE A 266 4.46 -24.91 -13.12
C PHE A 266 2.97 -24.83 -13.48
N VAL A 267 2.11 -24.97 -12.47
CA VAL A 267 0.66 -24.95 -12.56
C VAL A 267 0.12 -23.74 -11.82
N THR A 268 -0.49 -22.80 -12.55
CA THR A 268 -1.16 -21.61 -12.00
C THR A 268 -2.20 -22.00 -10.95
N GLY A 269 -2.24 -21.24 -9.86
CA GLY A 269 -3.12 -21.47 -8.72
C GLY A 269 -2.63 -22.55 -7.74
N VAL A 270 -1.63 -23.36 -8.13
CA VAL A 270 -1.03 -24.42 -7.31
C VAL A 270 0.38 -24.05 -6.90
N ASP A 271 1.28 -23.88 -7.87
CA ASP A 271 2.70 -23.62 -7.59
C ASP A 271 2.95 -22.18 -7.12
N ASP A 272 2.24 -21.20 -7.70
CA ASP A 272 2.26 -19.82 -7.23
C ASP A 272 1.76 -19.70 -5.78
N LYS A 273 0.72 -20.45 -5.41
CA LYS A 273 0.17 -20.51 -4.06
C LYS A 273 1.18 -21.12 -3.10
N ALA A 274 1.68 -22.30 -3.43
CA ALA A 274 2.65 -23.02 -2.59
C ALA A 274 3.94 -22.21 -2.40
N PHE A 275 4.39 -21.50 -3.43
CA PHE A 275 5.56 -20.64 -3.32
C PHE A 275 5.27 -19.37 -2.51
N GLY A 276 4.10 -18.74 -2.67
CA GLY A 276 3.67 -17.63 -1.81
C GLY A 276 3.57 -18.03 -0.33
N GLU A 277 3.04 -19.22 -0.03
CA GLU A 277 3.03 -19.81 1.32
C GLU A 277 4.45 -20.01 1.86
N ALA A 278 5.42 -20.38 1.02
CA ALA A 278 6.82 -20.48 1.42
C ALA A 278 7.45 -19.12 1.75
N ILE A 279 7.05 -18.04 1.06
CA ILE A 279 7.45 -16.66 1.39
C ILE A 279 6.88 -16.24 2.75
N ILE A 280 5.59 -16.49 2.99
CA ILE A 280 4.96 -16.25 4.29
C ILE A 280 5.69 -17.02 5.39
N ALA A 281 5.96 -18.31 5.17
CA ALA A 281 6.66 -19.16 6.13
C ALA A 281 8.09 -18.66 6.41
N ALA A 282 8.81 -18.11 5.42
CA ALA A 282 10.13 -17.53 5.61
C ALA A 282 10.10 -16.31 6.55
N MET A 283 9.06 -15.47 6.46
CA MET A 283 8.81 -14.37 7.40
C MET A 283 8.29 -14.85 8.77
N GLY A 284 7.92 -16.13 8.91
CA GLY A 284 7.41 -16.69 10.15
C GLY A 284 6.06 -16.11 10.62
N THR A 285 5.61 -16.55 11.78
CA THR A 285 4.37 -16.11 12.42
C THR A 285 4.67 -15.32 13.69
N ASN A 286 3.99 -14.19 13.91
CA ASN A 286 3.88 -13.49 15.20
C ASN A 286 5.20 -12.97 15.82
N GLY A 287 5.93 -12.11 15.11
CA GLY A 287 6.87 -11.15 15.73
C GLY A 287 8.09 -11.78 16.43
N ILE A 288 8.38 -13.06 16.17
CA ILE A 288 9.67 -13.67 16.52
C ILE A 288 10.68 -13.16 15.49
N ASP A 289 11.85 -12.72 15.95
CA ASP A 289 12.92 -12.21 15.10
C ASP A 289 13.24 -13.22 13.99
N ILE A 290 12.87 -12.88 12.75
CA ILE A 290 13.06 -13.74 11.58
C ILE A 290 14.52 -13.96 11.24
N TYR A 291 15.44 -13.27 11.93
CA TYR A 291 16.88 -13.47 11.79
C TYR A 291 17.30 -14.94 11.95
N THR A 292 16.55 -15.75 12.71
CA THR A 292 16.78 -17.21 12.79
C THR A 292 16.36 -17.96 11.53
N ASN A 293 15.35 -17.46 10.82
CA ASN A 293 14.75 -18.10 9.64
C ASN A 293 15.38 -17.60 8.33
N VAL A 294 15.80 -16.33 8.29
CA VAL A 294 16.36 -15.65 7.13
C VAL A 294 17.66 -14.94 7.54
N PRO A 295 18.82 -15.61 7.46
CA PRO A 295 20.10 -15.00 7.81
C PRO A 295 20.41 -13.75 6.98
N GLY A 296 20.77 -12.66 7.65
CA GLY A 296 21.22 -11.42 6.99
C GLY A 296 20.16 -10.33 6.87
N VAL A 297 18.91 -10.61 7.19
CA VAL A 297 17.88 -9.55 7.33
C VAL A 297 18.27 -8.59 8.44
N SER A 298 17.85 -7.35 8.30
CA SER A 298 18.20 -6.28 9.23
C SER A 298 17.74 -6.60 10.65
N ALA A 299 18.65 -6.41 11.61
CA ALA A 299 18.39 -6.73 13.01
C ALA A 299 17.19 -5.94 13.56
N GLY A 300 16.28 -6.64 14.24
CA GLY A 300 15.07 -6.05 14.82
C GLY A 300 14.06 -5.52 13.79
N SER A 301 14.20 -5.88 12.51
CA SER A 301 13.22 -5.55 11.46
C SER A 301 11.85 -6.16 11.78
N GLY A 302 11.81 -7.36 12.36
CA GLY A 302 10.56 -8.01 12.78
C GLY A 302 9.57 -8.16 11.62
N TRP A 303 10.09 -8.49 10.43
CA TRP A 303 9.26 -8.81 9.27
C TRP A 303 8.28 -9.94 9.59
N LYS A 304 7.07 -9.80 9.08
CA LYS A 304 6.01 -10.80 9.17
C LYS A 304 5.10 -10.65 7.95
N SER A 305 4.41 -11.72 7.60
CA SER A 305 3.23 -11.57 6.75
C SER A 305 2.13 -10.82 7.52
N ALA A 306 1.42 -9.92 6.85
CA ALA A 306 0.24 -9.26 7.41
C ALA A 306 -0.93 -10.24 7.54
N ARG A 307 -0.94 -11.29 6.70
CA ARG A 307 -1.97 -12.35 6.65
C ARG A 307 -1.39 -13.75 6.82
N PRO A 308 -2.16 -14.73 7.32
CA PRO A 308 -1.70 -16.12 7.41
C PRO A 308 -1.58 -16.81 6.05
N ASP A 309 -2.37 -16.36 5.06
CA ASP A 309 -2.43 -16.92 3.70
C ASP A 309 -2.20 -15.83 2.65
N THR A 310 -1.82 -16.24 1.43
CA THR A 310 -1.70 -15.35 0.29
C THR A 310 -3.07 -14.82 -0.14
N LEU A 311 -3.16 -13.55 -0.53
CA LEU A 311 -4.33 -13.02 -1.21
C LEU A 311 -4.47 -13.60 -2.62
N ALA A 312 -5.66 -14.08 -2.93
CA ALA A 312 -6.01 -14.56 -4.27
C ALA A 312 -6.55 -13.40 -5.11
N ILE A 313 -5.71 -12.86 -6.00
CA ILE A 313 -6.11 -11.89 -7.02
C ILE A 313 -6.16 -12.63 -8.37
N PRO A 314 -7.05 -12.30 -9.31
CA PRO A 314 -7.14 -13.02 -10.59
C PRO A 314 -5.78 -13.21 -11.29
N GLY A 315 -5.37 -14.47 -11.39
CA GLY A 315 -4.13 -14.92 -12.03
C GLY A 315 -2.86 -14.81 -11.20
N VAL A 316 -2.91 -14.33 -9.96
CA VAL A 316 -1.73 -14.11 -9.12
C VAL A 316 -1.98 -14.38 -7.63
N ARG A 317 -0.90 -14.45 -6.86
CA ARG A 317 -0.93 -14.52 -5.39
C ARG A 317 -0.21 -13.33 -4.81
N VAL A 318 -0.88 -12.53 -3.99
CA VAL A 318 -0.27 -11.37 -3.32
C VAL A 318 0.07 -11.73 -1.88
N ILE A 319 1.26 -11.33 -1.45
CA ILE A 319 1.78 -11.45 -0.10
C ILE A 319 2.08 -10.05 0.40
N GLU A 320 1.54 -9.76 1.57
CA GLU A 320 1.72 -8.49 2.27
C GLU A 320 2.79 -8.65 3.35
N ALA A 321 4.00 -8.15 3.08
CA ALA A 321 5.11 -8.17 4.00
C ALA A 321 5.16 -6.89 4.82
N CYS A 322 5.16 -6.99 6.14
CA CYS A 322 5.22 -5.85 7.05
C CYS A 322 6.35 -5.99 8.07
N SER A 323 7.21 -4.97 8.14
CA SER A 323 8.15 -4.78 9.25
C SER A 323 7.58 -3.73 10.19
N GLY A 324 7.36 -4.08 11.47
CA GLY A 324 6.88 -3.12 12.46
C GLY A 324 7.83 -1.91 12.61
N LYS A 325 9.14 -2.14 12.48
CA LYS A 325 10.17 -1.09 12.48
C LYS A 325 9.97 -0.13 11.31
N TYR A 326 9.91 -0.64 10.07
CA TYR A 326 9.85 0.22 8.88
C TYR A 326 8.48 0.85 8.68
N ALA A 327 7.40 0.16 9.02
CA ALA A 327 6.06 0.74 9.03
C ALA A 327 5.98 1.92 10.00
N THR A 328 6.54 1.80 11.21
CA THR A 328 6.60 2.91 12.17
C THR A 328 7.42 4.10 11.66
N LEU A 329 8.50 3.86 10.90
CA LEU A 329 9.24 4.93 10.25
C LEU A 329 8.38 5.59 9.17
N ALA A 330 7.80 4.82 8.26
CA ALA A 330 6.95 5.36 7.19
C ALA A 330 5.79 6.21 7.73
N THR A 331 5.07 5.74 8.74
CA THR A 331 3.91 6.47 9.29
C THR A 331 4.30 7.67 10.15
N LYS A 332 5.55 7.74 10.61
CA LYS A 332 6.09 8.96 11.23
C LYS A 332 6.14 10.13 10.26
N LEU A 333 6.16 9.88 8.94
CA LEU A 333 6.11 10.94 7.93
C LEU A 333 4.70 11.50 7.71
N GLY A 334 3.67 10.78 8.15
CA GLY A 334 2.26 11.14 7.98
C GLY A 334 1.37 9.90 7.97
N ASN A 335 0.13 10.04 8.43
CA ASN A 335 -0.85 8.95 8.39
C ASN A 335 -1.52 8.82 7.02
N GLU A 336 -1.44 9.83 6.16
CA GLU A 336 -1.92 9.77 4.78
C GLU A 336 -1.20 8.68 3.96
N TYR A 337 0.01 8.26 4.38
CA TYR A 337 0.79 7.22 3.72
C TYR A 337 0.45 5.79 4.18
N LEU A 338 -0.53 5.63 5.08
CA LEU A 338 -0.90 4.33 5.62
C LEU A 338 -1.31 3.32 4.56
N THR A 339 -2.00 3.78 3.51
CA THR A 339 -2.44 2.95 2.38
C THR A 339 -1.37 2.73 1.31
N ALA A 340 -0.10 3.02 1.62
CA ALA A 340 1.05 2.60 0.83
C ALA A 340 1.85 1.51 1.55
N LEU A 341 1.24 0.93 2.59
CA LEU A 341 1.77 -0.13 3.44
C LEU A 341 0.65 -1.18 3.58
N PRO A 342 0.98 -2.48 3.59
CA PRO A 342 2.32 -3.08 3.72
C PRO A 342 3.11 -3.17 2.40
N CYS A 343 4.29 -3.79 2.42
CA CYS A 343 5.03 -4.07 1.18
C CYS A 343 4.35 -5.23 0.44
N GLU A 344 4.05 -5.06 -0.84
CA GLU A 344 3.41 -6.08 -1.65
C GLU A 344 4.42 -6.91 -2.46
N ILE A 345 4.25 -8.23 -2.41
CA ILE A 345 4.98 -9.22 -3.22
C ILE A 345 3.95 -10.03 -3.99
N THR A 346 4.05 -10.09 -5.30
CA THR A 346 3.20 -10.95 -6.14
C THR A 346 3.96 -12.17 -6.62
N VAL A 347 3.35 -13.34 -6.53
CA VAL A 347 3.83 -14.59 -7.11
C VAL A 347 2.87 -15.04 -8.21
N PHE A 348 3.42 -15.45 -9.35
CA PHE A 348 2.64 -15.90 -10.48
C PHE A 348 3.43 -16.88 -11.36
N VAL A 349 2.72 -17.78 -12.03
CA VAL A 349 3.29 -18.55 -13.15
C VAL A 349 3.19 -17.69 -14.40
N ASP A 350 4.28 -17.57 -15.17
CA ASP A 350 4.29 -16.79 -16.39
C ASP A 350 3.29 -17.37 -17.40
N GLU A 351 2.41 -16.52 -17.94
CA GLU A 351 1.32 -16.94 -18.82
C GLU A 351 1.78 -17.24 -20.26
N THR A 352 2.96 -16.76 -20.64
CA THR A 352 3.61 -17.00 -21.94
C THR A 352 4.59 -18.17 -21.88
N ASP A 353 5.14 -18.47 -20.70
CA ASP A 353 6.07 -19.56 -20.46
C ASP A 353 5.86 -20.19 -19.07
N ASN A 354 5.02 -21.23 -19.02
CA ASN A 354 4.72 -21.93 -17.77
C ASN A 354 5.91 -22.71 -17.18
N THR A 355 7.10 -22.65 -17.78
CA THR A 355 8.34 -23.14 -17.16
C THR A 355 9.01 -22.11 -16.26
N LYS A 356 8.38 -20.94 -16.10
CA LYS A 356 8.82 -19.85 -15.23
C LYS A 356 7.83 -19.59 -14.10
N LEU A 357 8.37 -19.55 -12.89
CA LEU A 357 7.69 -19.09 -11.69
C LEU A 357 8.29 -17.74 -11.31
N SER A 358 7.46 -16.71 -11.23
CA SER A 358 7.90 -15.33 -11.13
C SER A 358 7.46 -14.69 -9.82
N VAL A 359 8.30 -13.79 -9.32
CA VAL A 359 8.03 -12.93 -8.16
C VAL A 359 8.19 -11.48 -8.57
N SER A 360 7.18 -10.66 -8.33
CA SER A 360 7.27 -9.19 -8.43
C SER A 360 7.27 -8.61 -7.03
N ILE A 361 8.25 -7.77 -6.71
CA ILE A 361 8.25 -6.96 -5.48
C ILE A 361 7.91 -5.53 -5.88
N LEU A 362 6.93 -4.92 -5.22
CA LEU A 362 6.66 -3.50 -5.37
C LEU A 362 7.88 -2.72 -4.88
N SER A 363 8.53 -1.99 -5.79
CA SER A 363 9.84 -1.36 -5.58
C SER A 363 9.78 -0.36 -4.42
N PRO A 364 10.45 -0.61 -3.28
CA PRO A 364 10.50 0.35 -2.19
C PRO A 364 11.10 1.69 -2.63
N ASN A 365 12.05 1.66 -3.58
CA ASN A 365 12.64 2.86 -4.16
C ASN A 365 11.62 3.68 -4.97
N PHE A 366 10.73 3.02 -5.72
CA PHE A 366 9.62 3.70 -6.38
C PHE A 366 8.64 4.27 -5.35
N MET A 367 8.24 3.45 -4.36
CA MET A 367 7.30 3.87 -3.32
C MET A 367 7.81 5.11 -2.57
N PHE A 368 9.02 5.07 -2.01
CA PHE A 368 9.58 6.23 -1.31
C PHE A 368 9.85 7.42 -2.25
N GLY A 369 10.28 7.15 -3.49
CA GLY A 369 10.62 8.19 -4.46
C GLY A 369 9.43 8.86 -5.16
N THR A 370 8.23 8.26 -5.08
CA THR A 370 7.01 8.72 -5.75
C THR A 370 5.90 8.94 -4.71
N MET A 371 5.50 7.90 -3.98
CA MET A 371 4.36 7.97 -3.05
C MET A 371 4.66 8.80 -1.79
N PHE A 372 5.92 8.80 -1.33
CA PHE A 372 6.38 9.59 -0.18
C PHE A 372 7.18 10.83 -0.59
N GLN A 373 7.10 11.26 -1.85
CA GLN A 373 7.90 12.38 -2.35
C GLN A 373 7.65 13.65 -1.53
N GLY A 374 8.73 14.24 -1.01
CA GLY A 374 8.68 15.45 -0.18
C GLY A 374 8.32 15.21 1.28
N ALA A 375 7.88 14.01 1.68
CA ALA A 375 7.42 13.71 3.02
C ALA A 375 8.53 13.85 4.08
N VAL A 376 9.76 13.40 3.76
CA VAL A 376 10.93 13.51 4.65
C VAL A 376 11.33 14.98 4.87
N GLU A 377 11.31 15.79 3.82
CA GLU A 377 11.62 17.22 3.90
C GLU A 377 10.57 17.95 4.75
N ALA A 378 9.28 17.72 4.46
CA ALA A 378 8.18 18.30 5.22
C ALA A 378 8.23 17.93 6.71
N ALA A 379 8.46 16.65 7.05
CA ALA A 379 8.58 16.20 8.43
C ALA A 379 9.80 16.80 9.15
N TYR A 380 10.91 17.03 8.43
CA TYR A 380 12.10 17.68 9.00
C TYR A 380 11.85 19.16 9.26
N GLU A 381 11.21 19.86 8.32
CA GLU A 381 10.84 21.28 8.47
C GLU A 381 9.83 21.50 9.60
N ALA A 382 8.89 20.57 9.78
CA ALA A 382 7.94 20.57 10.89
C ALA A 382 8.59 20.23 12.25
N GLY A 383 9.80 19.67 12.25
CA GLY A 383 10.51 19.26 13.47
C GLY A 383 10.11 17.89 14.02
N ASP A 384 9.33 17.11 13.26
CA ASP A 384 8.89 15.76 13.64
C ASP A 384 10.04 14.74 13.58
N ILE A 385 10.99 14.98 12.70
CA ILE A 385 12.22 14.20 12.56
C ILE A 385 13.47 15.08 12.68
N ASN A 386 14.59 14.47 13.07
CA ASN A 386 15.88 15.16 13.15
C ASN A 386 16.82 14.78 11.99
N SER A 387 17.99 15.43 11.91
CA SER A 387 18.96 15.20 10.84
C SER A 387 19.50 13.75 10.77
N THR A 388 19.60 13.06 11.91
CA THR A 388 19.97 11.63 11.94
C THR A 388 18.91 10.78 11.26
N GLN A 389 17.63 11.09 11.50
CA GLN A 389 16.51 10.39 10.88
C GLN A 389 16.40 10.68 9.38
N VAL A 390 16.70 11.90 8.94
CA VAL A 390 16.79 12.22 7.50
C VAL A 390 17.82 11.32 6.80
N ILE A 391 18.98 11.08 7.43
CA ILE A 391 20.00 10.15 6.88
C ILE A 391 19.47 8.72 6.86
N GLU A 392 18.76 8.28 7.90
CA GLU A 392 18.13 6.96 7.95
C GLU A 392 17.15 6.77 6.77
N TYR A 393 16.25 7.72 6.53
CA TYR A 393 15.31 7.68 5.40
C TYR A 393 16.01 7.65 4.03
N SER A 394 17.19 8.27 3.89
CA SER A 394 17.92 8.29 2.62
C SER A 394 18.38 6.91 2.14
N THR A 395 18.40 5.92 3.03
CA THR A 395 18.79 4.54 2.73
C THR A 395 17.68 3.52 2.98
N LEU A 396 16.53 3.97 3.49
CA LEU A 396 15.47 3.08 3.98
C LEU A 396 14.92 2.17 2.88
N ALA A 397 14.68 2.72 1.68
CA ALA A 397 14.19 1.95 0.55
C ALA A 397 15.12 0.80 0.15
N ASP A 398 16.43 1.04 0.10
CA ASP A 398 17.43 0.02 -0.22
C ASP A 398 17.50 -1.07 0.86
N VAL A 399 17.42 -0.68 2.13
CA VAL A 399 17.41 -1.62 3.25
C VAL A 399 16.15 -2.49 3.24
N VAL A 400 14.97 -1.88 3.02
CA VAL A 400 13.70 -2.60 2.90
C VAL A 400 13.77 -3.60 1.76
N PHE A 401 14.22 -3.17 0.58
CA PHE A 401 14.35 -4.04 -0.58
C PHE A 401 15.34 -5.19 -0.33
N ALA A 402 16.49 -4.92 0.28
CA ALA A 402 17.48 -5.94 0.61
C ALA A 402 16.91 -7.02 1.54
N ASP A 403 16.17 -6.62 2.58
CA ASP A 403 15.51 -7.55 3.48
C ASP A 403 14.45 -8.41 2.75
N LEU A 404 13.57 -7.79 1.96
CA LEU A 404 12.54 -8.49 1.18
C LEU A 404 13.17 -9.48 0.19
N ARG A 405 14.27 -9.08 -0.45
CA ARG A 405 15.02 -9.96 -1.36
C ARG A 405 15.59 -11.18 -0.64
N LEU A 406 16.16 -11.01 0.55
CA LEU A 406 16.67 -12.12 1.35
C LEU A 406 15.55 -13.08 1.77
N ILE A 407 14.37 -12.55 2.12
CA ILE A 407 13.18 -13.34 2.44
C ILE A 407 12.78 -14.20 1.24
N VAL A 408 12.66 -13.60 0.05
CA VAL A 408 12.32 -14.33 -1.19
C VAL A 408 13.39 -15.37 -1.52
N ASP A 409 14.68 -15.03 -1.44
CA ASP A 409 15.77 -15.99 -1.72
C ASP A 409 15.77 -17.17 -0.73
N GLN A 410 15.39 -16.95 0.52
CA GLN A 410 15.23 -18.01 1.50
C GLN A 410 14.00 -18.87 1.20
N ALA A 411 12.89 -18.25 0.79
CA ALA A 411 11.69 -18.96 0.38
C ALA A 411 11.93 -19.86 -0.84
N VAL A 412 12.70 -19.39 -1.83
CA VAL A 412 13.10 -20.20 -3.00
C VAL A 412 13.82 -21.48 -2.56
N LYS A 413 14.81 -21.35 -1.66
CA LYS A 413 15.56 -22.51 -1.13
C LYS A 413 14.67 -23.51 -0.39
N ASN A 414 13.66 -23.01 0.32
CA ASN A 414 12.75 -23.82 1.12
C ASN A 414 11.67 -24.50 0.26
N TYR A 415 11.18 -23.81 -0.76
CA TYR A 415 10.16 -24.31 -1.69
C TYR A 415 10.75 -25.34 -2.65
N ASP A 416 11.81 -24.98 -3.39
CA ASP A 416 12.52 -25.88 -4.27
C ASP A 416 13.98 -25.40 -4.49
N PRO A 417 14.98 -26.06 -3.88
CA PRO A 417 16.37 -25.67 -3.99
C PRO A 417 16.98 -25.90 -5.39
N SER A 418 16.25 -26.54 -6.31
CA SER A 418 16.66 -26.69 -7.71
C SER A 418 16.28 -25.50 -8.59
N LEU A 419 15.43 -24.58 -8.09
CA LEU A 419 15.11 -23.35 -8.78
C LEU A 419 16.37 -22.48 -8.95
N THR A 420 16.54 -22.01 -10.17
CA THR A 420 17.61 -21.09 -10.55
C THR A 420 17.01 -19.77 -10.99
N LEU A 421 17.61 -18.67 -10.57
CA LEU A 421 17.24 -17.34 -11.04
C LEU A 421 17.63 -17.22 -12.51
N ASN A 422 16.64 -16.97 -13.37
CA ASN A 422 16.90 -16.69 -14.77
C ASN A 422 17.53 -15.29 -14.89
N PRO A 423 18.55 -15.12 -15.75
CA PRO A 423 19.00 -13.79 -16.10
C PRO A 423 17.82 -13.03 -16.73
N LEU A 424 17.57 -11.81 -16.25
CA LEU A 424 16.59 -10.93 -16.89
C LEU A 424 17.01 -10.70 -18.35
N PRO A 425 16.06 -10.69 -19.30
CA PRO A 425 16.32 -10.53 -20.72
C PRO A 425 17.05 -9.22 -21.08
#